data_AF-A0A849TRM4-F1
#
_entry.id   AF-A0A849TRM4-F1
#
_cell.length_a   1.000
_cell.length_b   1.000
_cell.length_c   1.000
_cell.angle_alpha   90.00
_cell.angle_beta   90.00
_cell.angle_gamma   90.00
#
_symmetry.space_group_name_H-M   'P 1'
#
loop_
_entity.id
_entity.type
_entity.pdbx_description
1 polymer ?
#
loop_
_entity_poly.entity_id
_entity_poly.type
_entity_poly.pdbx_seq_one_letter_code
_entity_poly.pdbx_strand_id
1 'polypeptide(L)' 'MICEVGKGNDLIVVSSHGRKGLSRFLMGSVSENIVHRADRSVLVVR' A
#
# COMPACT_ATOMS: atom_id res chain seq x y z
N MET A 1 -4.02 -10.18 1.17
CA MET A 1 -3.10 -10.63 0.09
C MET A 1 -1.69 -10.07 0.28
N ILE A 2 -1.42 -8.76 0.14
CA ILE A 2 -0.06 -8.21 0.37
C ILE A 2 0.37 -8.22 1.86
N CYS A 3 -0.51 -7.77 2.77
CA CYS A 3 -0.17 -7.77 4.21
C CYS A 3 0.04 -9.18 4.78
N GLU A 4 -0.55 -10.21 4.18
CA GLU A 4 -0.32 -11.60 4.60
C GLU A 4 1.04 -12.13 4.17
N VAL A 5 1.50 -11.82 2.95
CA VAL A 5 2.85 -12.18 2.48
C VAL A 5 3.92 -11.41 3.27
N GLY A 6 3.58 -10.21 3.76
CA GLY A 6 4.43 -9.42 4.64
C GLY A 6 4.56 -9.96 6.08
N LYS A 7 3.76 -10.95 6.50
CA LYS A 7 3.84 -11.52 7.86
C LYS A 7 5.25 -12.06 8.12
N GLY A 8 5.94 -11.45 9.09
CA GLY A 8 7.32 -11.79 9.43
C GLY A 8 8.37 -10.79 8.95
N ASN A 9 8.00 -9.79 8.15
CA ASN A 9 8.91 -8.70 7.75
C ASN A 9 8.70 -7.45 8.60
N ASP A 10 9.77 -6.74 8.93
CA ASP A 10 9.71 -5.52 9.75
C ASP A 10 9.26 -4.29 8.94
N LEU A 11 9.38 -4.34 7.61
CA LEU A 11 9.07 -3.23 6.71
C LEU A 11 8.43 -3.71 5.41
N ILE A 12 7.33 -3.06 5.02
CA ILE A 12 6.66 -3.24 3.72
C ILE A 12 6.95 -2.01 2.86
N VAL A 13 7.60 -2.18 1.70
CA VAL A 13 7.88 -1.08 0.77
C VAL A 13 6.94 -1.17 -0.43
N VAL A 14 6.21 -0.09 -0.73
CA VAL A 14 5.31 -0.02 -1.89
C VAL A 14 5.53 1.24 -2.72
N SER A 15 5.55 1.09 -4.03
CA SER A 15 5.60 2.21 -4.98
C SER A 15 4.21 2.78 -5.23
N SER A 16 4.07 4.09 -5.17
CA SER A 16 2.88 4.83 -5.58
C SER A 16 3.01 5.25 -7.04
N HIS A 17 3.01 4.29 -7.97
CA HIS A 17 3.03 4.60 -9.40
C HIS A 17 1.88 5.59 -9.71
N GLY A 18 2.26 6.79 -10.14
CA GLY A 18 1.37 7.92 -10.39
C GLY A 18 0.56 7.73 -11.67
N ARG A 19 -0.38 6.79 -11.70
CA ARG A 19 -1.47 6.85 -12.68
C ARG A 19 -2.43 7.96 -12.25
N LYS A 20 -2.44 9.06 -13.00
CA LYS A 20 -3.32 10.23 -12.79
C LYS A 20 -4.79 9.84 -13.05
N GLY A 21 -5.72 10.27 -12.17
CA GLY A 21 -7.15 10.26 -12.49
C GLY A 21 -8.10 9.94 -11.33
N LEU A 22 -9.31 10.51 -11.42
CA LEU A 22 -10.46 10.37 -10.50
C LEU A 22 -10.82 8.90 -10.18
N SER A 23 -10.44 7.97 -11.06
CA SER A 23 -10.62 6.51 -10.91
C SER A 23 -9.91 5.91 -9.68
N ARG A 24 -8.76 6.43 -9.23
CA ARG A 24 -8.12 5.98 -7.97
C ARG A 24 -8.87 6.48 -6.73
N PHE A 25 -9.45 7.67 -6.79
CA PHE A 25 -10.17 8.28 -5.67
C PHE A 25 -11.49 7.53 -5.37
N LEU A 26 -12.10 6.91 -6.40
CA LEU A 26 -13.37 6.21 -6.29
C LEU A 26 -13.25 4.75 -5.79
N MET A 27 -12.09 4.11 -5.91
CA MET A 27 -11.87 2.71 -5.49
C MET A 27 -10.86 2.54 -4.33
N GLY A 28 -10.21 3.62 -3.90
CA GLY A 28 -9.08 3.57 -2.97
C GLY A 28 -7.81 3.05 -3.66
N SER A 29 -6.64 3.35 -3.10
CA SER A 29 -5.37 2.86 -3.65
C SER A 29 -4.89 1.57 -2.98
N VAL A 30 -4.06 0.78 -3.68
CA VAL A 30 -3.39 -0.39 -3.08
C VAL A 30 -2.54 0.05 -1.88
N SER A 31 -1.81 1.16 -2.01
CA SER A 31 -1.01 1.74 -0.92
C SER A 31 -1.87 2.10 0.29
N GLU A 32 -3.04 2.70 0.09
CA GLU A 32 -3.99 3.06 1.14
C GLU A 32 -4.56 1.81 1.84
N ASN A 33 -4.98 0.79 1.07
CA ASN A 33 -5.43 -0.47 1.64
C ASN A 33 -4.34 -1.16 2.48
N ILE A 34 -3.07 -1.07 2.07
CA ILE A 34 -1.94 -1.63 2.80
C ILE A 34 -1.68 -0.82 4.08
N VAL A 35 -1.62 0.51 4.00
CA VAL A 35 -1.40 1.37 5.17
C VAL A 35 -2.50 1.17 6.22
N HIS A 36 -3.76 1.01 5.81
CA HIS A 36 -4.87 0.79 6.75
C HIS A 36 -4.93 -0.60 7.37
N ARG A 37 -4.30 -1.61 6.75
CA ARG A 37 -4.41 -3.02 7.19
C ARG A 37 -3.09 -3.60 7.68
N ALA A 38 -1.97 -2.92 7.46
CA ALA A 38 -0.66 -3.35 7.90
C ALA A 38 -0.51 -3.18 9.41
N ASP A 39 -0.04 -4.23 10.04
CA ASP A 39 0.34 -4.36 11.43
C ASP A 39 1.82 -3.98 11.67
N ARG A 40 2.52 -3.55 10.61
CA ARG A 40 3.96 -3.24 10.56
C ARG A 40 4.20 -1.92 9.84
N SER A 41 5.42 -1.40 9.93
CA SER A 41 5.83 -0.18 9.22
C SER A 41 5.69 -0.33 7.71
N VAL A 42 5.14 0.70 7.05
CA VAL A 42 4.97 0.76 5.60
C VAL A 42 5.67 2.00 5.06
N LEU A 43 6.57 1.81 4.09
CA LEU A 43 7.23 2.89 3.36
C LEU A 43 6.60 3.02 1.96
N VAL A 44 6.00 4.17 1.70
CA VAL A 44 5.46 4.50 0.38
C VAL A 44 6.46 5.34 -0.39
N VAL A 45 7.00 4.78 -1.47
CA VAL A 45 7.93 5.49 -2.36
C VAL A 45 7.20 5.98 -3.62
N ARG A 46 7.70 7.05 -4.24
CA ARG A 46 7.17 7.58 -5.50
C ARG A 46 7.89 7.01 -6.71
#